data_AF-A0A529R2T8-F1
#
_entry.id   AF-A0A529R2T8-F1
#
_cell.length_a   1.000
_cell.length_b   1.000
_cell.length_c   1.000
_cell.angle_alpha   90.00
_cell.angle_beta   90.00
_cell.angle_gamma   90.00
#
_symmetry.space_group_name_H-M   'P 1'
#
loop_
_entity.id
_entity.type
_entity.pdbx_description
1 polymer ?
#
loop_
_entity_poly.entity_id
_entity_poly.type
_entity_poly.pdbx_seq_one_letter_code
_entity_poly.pdbx_strand_id
1 'polypeptide(L)'
;MGVTTVTSSRWIALAALALTCSTPALAKDWKTVSVAMEGSYAPWNQTDPSGKIVGFEVDILNDVCARAKLECNIVAQDWDGVIPGLTAGKFDIVMDGMSITEERMKTIDFSIPYASSPVAFLADKNGPLANLSNSGKMIDLSKDDAESEAALDTLRKELTGKNVGLQVSTTEATFADKYLKDVANVHEYKTTDEHDLDLMAGRIDVAFADT
;
A
#
# COMPACT_ATOMS: atom_id res chain seq x y z
N MET A 1 71.47 -9.56 63.56
CA MET A 1 71.65 -8.09 63.50
C MET A 1 70.72 -7.56 62.42
N GLY A 2 69.85 -6.59 62.73
CA GLY A 2 69.03 -5.86 61.76
C GLY A 2 67.52 -6.08 61.89
N VAL A 3 66.87 -5.19 62.66
CA VAL A 3 65.41 -4.94 62.72
C VAL A 3 65.03 -3.97 61.60
N THR A 4 63.93 -4.18 60.87
CA THR A 4 63.00 -3.18 60.23
C THR A 4 62.14 -3.90 59.16
N THR A 5 60.85 -3.69 58.87
CA THR A 5 59.72 -2.87 59.40
C THR A 5 58.43 -3.45 58.76
N VAL A 6 57.29 -3.34 59.44
CA VAL A 6 55.94 -3.57 58.87
C VAL A 6 55.38 -2.25 58.34
N THR A 7 54.71 -2.24 57.18
CA THR A 7 53.64 -1.27 56.77
C THR A 7 52.99 -1.78 55.47
N SER A 8 51.75 -2.26 55.49
CA SER A 8 50.46 -1.55 55.33
C SER A 8 49.95 -1.49 53.87
N SER A 9 48.80 -2.12 53.69
CA SER A 9 47.92 -2.20 52.51
C SER A 9 47.68 -0.86 51.78
N ARG A 10 47.71 -0.86 50.43
CA ARG A 10 46.96 0.08 49.59
C ARG A 10 46.45 -0.62 48.32
N TRP A 11 45.13 -0.72 48.24
CA TRP A 11 44.35 -1.03 47.06
C TRP A 11 44.56 0.04 46.00
N ILE A 12 44.78 -0.35 44.73
CA ILE A 12 44.45 0.47 43.57
C ILE A 12 43.77 -0.46 42.56
N ALA A 13 42.44 -0.42 42.56
CA ALA A 13 41.62 -0.92 41.47
C ALA A 13 41.77 0.06 40.29
N LEU A 14 42.30 -0.41 39.16
CA LEU A 14 42.31 0.34 37.92
C LEU A 14 40.97 0.14 37.22
N ALA A 15 40.01 1.03 37.46
CA ALA A 15 38.77 1.10 36.70
C ALA A 15 39.08 1.69 35.32
N ALA A 16 39.20 0.83 34.30
CA ALA A 16 39.21 1.26 32.90
C ALA A 16 37.80 1.73 32.52
N LEU A 17 37.57 3.04 32.58
CA LEU A 17 36.36 3.66 32.08
C LEU A 17 36.38 3.58 30.55
N ALA A 18 35.75 2.55 29.99
CA ALA A 18 35.47 2.47 28.56
C ALA A 18 34.49 3.60 28.23
N LEU A 19 34.99 4.73 27.71
CA LEU A 19 34.16 5.71 27.01
C LEU A 19 33.62 5.02 25.75
N THR A 20 32.46 4.38 25.87
CA THR A 20 31.60 4.12 24.73
C THR A 20 31.19 5.48 24.18
N CYS A 21 31.85 5.94 23.12
CA CYS A 21 31.35 7.05 22.33
C CYS A 21 30.00 6.63 21.76
N SER A 22 28.93 7.07 22.42
CA SER A 22 27.60 7.12 21.81
C SER A 22 27.71 8.09 20.65
N THR A 23 27.99 7.59 19.45
CA THR A 23 27.78 8.38 18.24
C THR A 23 26.32 8.81 18.25
N PRO A 24 25.99 10.11 18.29
CA PRO A 24 24.61 10.50 18.11
C PRO A 24 24.18 9.94 16.76
N ALA A 25 23.09 9.17 16.73
CA ALA A 25 22.46 8.79 15.49
C ALA A 25 22.20 10.10 14.73
N LEU A 26 22.92 10.31 13.63
CA LEU A 26 22.69 11.47 12.78
C LEU A 26 21.31 11.27 12.18
N ALA A 27 20.32 11.99 12.74
CA ALA A 27 19.00 12.07 12.15
C ALA A 27 19.17 12.57 10.71
N LYS A 28 18.54 11.88 9.76
CA LYS A 28 18.50 12.30 8.36
C LYS A 28 17.97 13.74 8.32
N ASP A 29 18.76 14.66 7.77
CA ASP A 29 18.32 16.03 7.52
C ASP A 29 17.32 15.95 6.36
N TRP A 30 16.05 15.89 6.71
CA TRP A 30 14.93 15.72 5.77
C TRP A 30 14.72 17.01 4.98
N LYS A 31 15.60 17.26 4.00
CA LYS A 31 15.43 18.31 3.00
C LYS A 31 14.85 17.78 1.70
N THR A 32 15.19 16.54 1.37
CA THR A 32 14.74 15.85 0.18
C THR A 32 14.14 14.51 0.57
N VAL A 33 12.98 14.20 0.02
CA VAL A 33 12.29 12.92 0.17
C VAL A 33 12.01 12.31 -1.20
N SER A 34 12.19 11.01 -1.28
CA SER A 34 11.88 10.21 -2.46
C SER A 34 10.53 9.52 -2.26
N VAL A 35 9.64 9.63 -3.24
CA VAL A 35 8.25 9.17 -3.13
C VAL A 35 7.96 8.17 -4.24
N ALA A 36 7.64 6.94 -3.88
CA ALA A 36 7.26 5.91 -4.82
C ALA A 36 5.79 6.06 -5.25
N MET A 37 5.57 5.92 -6.57
CA MET A 37 4.27 5.84 -7.23
C MET A 37 4.37 4.81 -8.37
N GLU A 38 3.30 4.07 -8.67
CA GLU A 38 3.31 3.06 -9.73
C GLU A 38 3.31 3.69 -11.13
N GLY A 39 2.50 4.71 -11.32
CA GLY A 39 2.26 5.39 -12.59
C GLY A 39 1.30 4.64 -13.52
N SER A 40 0.52 3.68 -13.00
CA SER A 40 -0.44 2.86 -13.76
C SER A 40 -1.81 2.74 -13.07
N TYR A 41 -2.21 3.81 -12.35
CA TYR A 41 -3.46 3.88 -11.60
C TYR A 41 -4.18 5.21 -11.80
N ALA A 42 -4.74 5.42 -12.99
CA ALA A 42 -5.50 6.63 -13.31
C ALA A 42 -6.83 6.70 -12.52
N PRO A 43 -7.27 7.88 -12.05
CA PRO A 43 -6.64 9.21 -12.15
C PRO A 43 -5.71 9.55 -10.96
N TRP A 44 -5.39 8.59 -10.09
CA TRP A 44 -4.59 8.79 -8.88
C TRP A 44 -3.15 9.15 -9.24
N ASN A 45 -2.47 8.24 -9.94
CA ASN A 45 -1.15 8.46 -10.48
C ASN A 45 -0.98 7.64 -11.78
N GLN A 46 -0.62 8.32 -12.86
CA GLN A 46 -0.49 7.72 -14.19
C GLN A 46 0.69 8.32 -14.93
N THR A 47 1.32 7.53 -15.79
CA THR A 47 2.41 8.01 -16.64
C THR A 47 1.85 8.68 -17.89
N ASP A 48 2.18 9.94 -18.10
CA ASP A 48 1.80 10.68 -19.31
C ASP A 48 2.69 10.32 -20.52
N PRO A 49 2.34 10.74 -21.75
CA PRO A 49 3.17 10.47 -22.93
C PRO A 49 4.59 11.04 -22.89
N SER A 50 4.89 11.97 -21.97
CA SER A 50 6.25 12.49 -21.75
C SER A 50 7.09 11.62 -20.80
N GLY A 51 6.49 10.58 -20.22
CA GLY A 51 7.11 9.70 -19.23
C GLY A 51 7.07 10.24 -17.81
N LYS A 52 6.25 11.27 -17.54
CA LYS A 52 6.07 11.83 -16.20
C LYS A 52 4.87 11.22 -15.52
N ILE A 53 5.02 10.89 -14.24
CA ILE A 53 3.87 10.54 -13.40
C ILE A 53 3.10 11.84 -13.09
N VAL A 54 1.80 11.82 -13.36
CA VAL A 54 0.83 12.89 -13.15
C VAL A 54 -0.43 12.32 -12.50
N GLY A 55 -1.29 13.15 -11.93
CA GLY A 55 -2.56 12.71 -11.36
C GLY A 55 -2.85 13.37 -10.02
N PHE A 56 -3.95 12.96 -9.40
CA PHE A 56 -4.40 13.48 -8.11
C PHE A 56 -3.33 13.39 -7.02
N GLU A 57 -2.60 12.27 -6.94
CA GLU A 57 -1.59 12.08 -5.90
C GLU A 57 -0.35 12.93 -6.12
N VAL A 58 -0.02 13.25 -7.37
CA VAL A 58 1.05 14.21 -7.69
C VAL A 58 0.67 15.61 -7.22
N ASP A 59 -0.59 16.01 -7.40
CA ASP A 59 -1.09 17.30 -6.93
C ASP A 59 -1.08 17.39 -5.40
N ILE A 60 -1.52 16.33 -4.70
CA ILE A 60 -1.46 16.26 -3.24
C ILE A 60 0.00 16.25 -2.76
N LEU A 61 0.88 15.49 -3.39
CA LEU A 61 2.31 15.45 -3.03
C LEU A 61 2.93 16.85 -3.12
N ASN A 62 2.69 17.56 -4.22
CA ASN A 62 3.21 18.91 -4.41
C ASN A 62 2.74 19.88 -3.31
N ASP A 63 1.45 19.86 -2.96
CA ASP A 63 0.90 20.70 -1.90
C ASP A 63 1.47 20.35 -0.51
N VAL A 64 1.52 19.05 -0.17
CA VAL A 64 2.05 18.58 1.12
C VAL A 64 3.53 18.92 1.27
N CYS A 65 4.33 18.69 0.23
CA CYS A 65 5.75 18.98 0.24
C CYS A 65 6.05 20.48 0.33
N ALA A 66 5.26 21.31 -0.35
CA ALA A 66 5.36 22.77 -0.23
C ALA A 66 5.09 23.23 1.22
N ARG A 67 4.06 22.69 1.87
CA ARG A 67 3.75 22.99 3.28
C ARG A 67 4.83 22.51 4.25
N ALA A 68 5.38 21.32 3.98
CA ALA A 68 6.45 20.73 4.76
C ALA A 68 7.83 21.37 4.50
N LYS A 69 7.95 22.20 3.45
CA LYS A 69 9.20 22.79 2.97
C LYS A 69 10.24 21.71 2.60
N LEU A 70 9.76 20.65 1.95
CA LEU A 70 10.56 19.53 1.46
C LEU A 70 10.68 19.57 -0.06
N GLU A 71 11.82 19.14 -0.58
CA GLU A 71 11.97 18.76 -1.97
C GLU A 71 11.51 17.31 -2.15
N CYS A 72 10.51 17.07 -2.99
CA CYS A 72 9.94 15.74 -3.20
C CYS A 72 10.20 15.25 -4.61
N ASN A 73 10.87 14.11 -4.71
CA ASN A 73 11.26 13.48 -5.96
C ASN A 73 10.47 12.19 -6.16
N ILE A 74 9.64 12.16 -7.19
CA ILE A 74 8.85 10.97 -7.53
C ILE A 74 9.78 9.91 -8.16
N VAL A 75 9.63 8.67 -7.71
CA VAL A 75 10.31 7.48 -8.22
C VAL A 75 9.24 6.52 -8.72
N ALA A 76 9.29 6.13 -9.99
CA ALA A 76 8.42 5.09 -10.52
C ALA A 76 8.82 3.73 -9.90
N GLN A 77 7.84 2.98 -9.39
CA GLN A 77 8.05 1.68 -8.76
C GLN A 77 6.82 0.79 -8.97
N ASP A 78 7.00 -0.38 -9.61
CA ASP A 78 5.95 -1.40 -9.75
C ASP A 78 5.32 -1.73 -8.40
N TRP A 79 3.99 -1.90 -8.38
CA TRP A 79 3.18 -2.14 -7.18
C TRP A 79 3.71 -3.25 -6.26
N ASP A 80 4.03 -4.43 -6.82
CA ASP A 80 4.54 -5.56 -6.04
C ASP A 80 5.84 -5.24 -5.28
N GLY A 81 6.57 -4.22 -5.73
CA GLY A 81 7.84 -3.78 -5.14
C GLY A 81 7.73 -2.60 -4.17
N VAL A 82 6.56 -1.96 -4.00
CA VAL A 82 6.48 -0.71 -3.22
C VAL A 82 6.80 -0.93 -1.74
N ILE A 83 6.19 -1.92 -1.08
CA ILE A 83 6.44 -2.21 0.34
C ILE A 83 7.85 -2.77 0.58
N PRO A 84 8.34 -3.77 -0.19
CA PRO A 84 9.73 -4.23 -0.07
C PRO A 84 10.75 -3.11 -0.35
N GLY A 85 10.46 -2.23 -1.32
CA GLY A 85 11.30 -1.08 -1.65
C GLY A 85 11.37 -0.06 -0.52
N LEU A 86 10.24 0.23 0.12
CA LEU A 86 10.16 1.13 1.28
C LEU A 86 10.97 0.58 2.46
N THR A 87 10.75 -0.69 2.83
CA THR A 87 11.45 -1.33 3.96
C THR A 87 12.95 -1.49 3.71
N ALA A 88 13.36 -1.62 2.45
CA ALA A 88 14.77 -1.61 2.05
C ALA A 88 15.40 -0.20 1.97
N GLY A 89 14.61 0.86 2.17
CA GLY A 89 15.07 2.25 2.12
C GLY A 89 15.40 2.76 0.71
N LYS A 90 14.80 2.19 -0.34
CA LYS A 90 14.97 2.68 -1.71
C LYS A 90 14.29 4.04 -1.93
N PHE A 91 13.21 4.27 -1.20
CA PHE A 91 12.48 5.52 -1.15
C PHE A 91 11.91 5.73 0.24
N ASP A 92 11.46 6.95 0.53
CA ASP A 92 11.08 7.40 1.86
C ASP A 92 9.58 7.30 2.12
N ILE A 93 8.77 7.42 1.06
CA ILE A 93 7.30 7.45 1.12
C ILE A 93 6.76 6.60 -0.03
N VAL A 94 5.64 5.92 0.19
CA VAL A 94 4.78 5.38 -0.88
C VAL A 94 3.50 6.19 -0.91
N MET A 95 3.09 6.65 -2.09
CA MET A 95 1.85 7.40 -2.28
C MET A 95 1.18 6.92 -3.56
N ASP A 96 0.43 5.82 -3.43
CA ASP A 96 0.03 4.99 -4.56
C ASP A 96 -1.30 4.28 -4.29
N GLY A 97 -2.34 5.04 -3.93
CA GLY A 97 -3.68 4.52 -3.64
C GLY A 97 -3.73 3.48 -2.50
N MET A 98 -2.72 3.45 -1.62
CA MET A 98 -2.53 2.32 -0.71
C MET A 98 -3.55 2.33 0.44
N SER A 99 -4.51 1.41 0.38
CA SER A 99 -5.42 1.11 1.50
C SER A 99 -4.67 0.83 2.82
N ILE A 100 -5.11 1.46 3.90
CA ILE A 100 -4.59 1.25 5.25
C ILE A 100 -5.18 -0.06 5.79
N THR A 101 -4.34 -1.07 6.00
CA THR A 101 -4.76 -2.37 6.53
C THR A 101 -3.93 -2.76 7.76
N GLU A 102 -4.51 -3.55 8.67
CA GLU A 102 -3.78 -4.08 9.83
C GLU A 102 -2.55 -4.89 9.42
N GLU A 103 -2.63 -5.60 8.29
CA GLU A 103 -1.50 -6.36 7.75
C GLU A 103 -0.34 -5.46 7.34
N ARG A 104 -0.62 -4.38 6.59
CA ARG A 104 0.40 -3.42 6.16
C ARG A 104 0.97 -2.65 7.35
N MET A 105 0.13 -2.27 8.32
CA MET A 105 0.55 -1.58 9.55
C MET A 105 1.51 -2.39 10.43
N LYS A 106 1.58 -3.72 10.28
CA LYS A 106 2.59 -4.54 10.96
C LYS A 106 4.00 -4.37 10.38
N THR A 107 4.11 -3.82 9.17
CA THR A 107 5.35 -3.75 8.39
C THR A 107 5.78 -2.31 8.11
N ILE A 108 4.83 -1.41 7.88
CA ILE A 108 5.07 0.00 7.52
C ILE A 108 4.15 0.92 8.33
N ASP A 109 4.60 2.16 8.56
CA ASP A 109 3.76 3.20 9.15
C ASP A 109 2.90 3.89 8.06
N PHE A 110 1.74 4.39 8.46
CA PHE A 110 0.85 5.19 7.60
C PHE A 110 0.70 6.60 8.14
N SER A 111 0.48 7.56 7.24
CA SER A 111 -0.05 8.87 7.61
C SER A 111 -1.51 8.77 8.04
N ILE A 112 -2.11 9.91 8.40
CA ILE A 112 -3.57 10.02 8.35
C ILE A 112 -4.07 9.81 6.90
N PRO A 113 -5.30 9.32 6.68
CA PRO A 113 -5.84 9.15 5.34
C PRO A 113 -5.91 10.48 4.58
N TYR A 114 -5.48 10.50 3.32
CA TYR A 114 -5.65 11.65 2.42
C TYR A 114 -6.84 11.51 1.46
N ALA A 115 -7.42 10.32 1.36
CA ALA A 115 -8.61 10.04 0.57
C ALA A 115 -9.37 8.82 1.14
N SER A 116 -10.62 8.66 0.68
CA SER A 116 -11.46 7.50 0.98
C SER A 116 -12.28 7.18 -0.27
N SER A 117 -12.04 6.00 -0.85
CA SER A 117 -12.77 5.47 -2.01
C SER A 117 -13.49 4.19 -1.62
N PRO A 118 -14.72 3.95 -2.11
CA PRO A 118 -15.30 2.63 -2.12
C PRO A 118 -14.63 1.75 -3.20
N VAL A 119 -14.67 0.44 -2.98
CA VAL A 119 -14.31 -0.57 -3.99
C VAL A 119 -15.58 -1.00 -4.72
N ALA A 120 -15.53 -1.15 -6.04
CA ALA A 120 -16.69 -1.55 -6.84
C ALA A 120 -16.35 -2.53 -7.97
N PHE A 121 -17.36 -3.26 -8.40
CA PHE A 121 -17.30 -4.04 -9.64
C PHE A 121 -17.66 -3.17 -10.83
N LEU A 122 -16.83 -3.19 -11.86
CA LEU A 122 -17.04 -2.50 -13.13
C LEU A 122 -17.41 -3.52 -14.21
N ALA A 123 -18.47 -3.24 -14.96
CA ALA A 123 -18.97 -4.09 -16.04
C ALA A 123 -19.23 -3.25 -17.31
N ASP A 124 -19.21 -3.88 -18.48
CA ASP A 124 -19.70 -3.23 -19.70
C ASP A 124 -21.19 -2.90 -19.54
N LYS A 125 -21.55 -1.64 -19.78
CA LYS A 125 -22.93 -1.14 -19.70
C LYS A 125 -23.92 -1.85 -20.64
N ASN A 126 -23.42 -2.48 -21.70
CA ASN A 126 -24.22 -3.28 -22.66
C ASN A 126 -24.03 -4.79 -22.44
N GLY A 127 -23.21 -5.17 -21.45
CA GLY A 127 -22.89 -6.54 -21.13
C GLY A 127 -23.96 -7.24 -20.29
N PRO A 128 -23.84 -8.56 -20.11
CA PRO A 128 -24.80 -9.37 -19.34
C PRO A 128 -24.82 -9.02 -17.85
N LEU A 129 -23.80 -8.32 -17.34
CA LEU A 129 -23.68 -7.90 -15.94
C LEU A 129 -23.92 -6.40 -15.75
N ALA A 130 -24.50 -5.71 -16.75
CA ALA A 130 -24.80 -4.28 -16.66
C ALA A 130 -25.79 -3.92 -15.52
N ASN A 131 -26.53 -4.90 -15.01
CA ASN A 131 -27.53 -4.73 -13.95
C ASN A 131 -27.29 -5.70 -12.79
N LEU A 132 -26.06 -5.76 -12.28
CA LEU A 132 -25.77 -6.50 -11.05
C LEU A 132 -26.66 -6.01 -9.90
N SER A 133 -27.10 -6.94 -9.06
CA SER A 133 -27.83 -6.59 -7.86
C SER A 133 -26.97 -5.70 -6.95
N ASN A 134 -27.60 -4.77 -6.24
CA ASN A 134 -26.93 -3.78 -5.38
C ASN A 134 -26.03 -2.78 -6.13
N SER A 135 -26.10 -2.69 -7.47
CA SER A 135 -25.40 -1.63 -8.22
C SER A 135 -25.74 -0.23 -7.68
N GLY A 136 -24.71 0.56 -7.39
CA GLY A 136 -24.83 1.91 -6.82
C GLY A 136 -25.15 1.96 -5.32
N LYS A 137 -25.24 0.82 -4.64
CA LYS A 137 -25.44 0.74 -3.19
C LYS A 137 -24.10 0.52 -2.50
N MET A 138 -23.78 1.35 -1.51
CA MET A 138 -22.64 1.11 -0.62
C MET A 138 -22.98 0.01 0.38
N ILE A 139 -22.17 -1.04 0.41
CA ILE A 139 -22.28 -2.15 1.37
C ILE A 139 -21.07 -2.10 2.29
N ASP A 140 -21.31 -1.97 3.59
CA ASP A 140 -20.26 -1.96 4.60
C ASP A 140 -19.99 -3.40 5.08
N LEU A 141 -18.95 -4.01 4.53
CA LEU A 141 -18.56 -5.37 4.88
C LEU A 141 -17.93 -5.50 6.27
N SER A 142 -17.61 -4.39 6.95
CA SER A 142 -17.04 -4.42 8.30
C SER A 142 -18.08 -4.72 9.39
N LYS A 143 -19.37 -4.56 9.09
CA LYS A 143 -20.45 -4.77 10.05
C LYS A 143 -20.78 -6.23 10.32
N ASP A 144 -20.45 -7.11 9.38
CA ASP A 144 -20.73 -8.55 9.45
C ASP A 144 -22.18 -8.85 9.87
N ASP A 145 -23.13 -8.28 9.11
CA ASP A 145 -24.56 -8.33 9.41
C ASP A 145 -25.36 -9.00 8.29
N ALA A 146 -26.67 -9.18 8.52
CA ALA A 146 -27.54 -9.85 7.55
C ALA A 146 -27.62 -9.13 6.19
N GLU A 147 -27.34 -7.83 6.13
CA GLU A 147 -27.32 -7.07 4.89
C GLU A 147 -26.05 -7.36 4.10
N SER A 148 -24.88 -7.37 4.75
CA SER A 148 -23.61 -7.72 4.09
C SER A 148 -23.60 -9.18 3.66
N GLU A 149 -24.10 -10.11 4.48
CA GLU A 149 -24.25 -11.53 4.13
C GLU A 149 -25.14 -11.71 2.88
N ALA A 150 -26.34 -11.11 2.87
CA ALA A 150 -27.26 -11.24 1.74
C ALA A 150 -26.70 -10.60 0.45
N ALA A 151 -25.95 -9.50 0.57
CA ALA A 151 -25.28 -8.86 -0.56
C ALA A 151 -24.18 -9.76 -1.13
N LEU A 152 -23.37 -10.39 -0.28
CA LEU A 152 -22.32 -11.33 -0.68
C LEU A 152 -22.90 -12.58 -1.35
N ASP A 153 -23.95 -13.18 -0.79
CA ASP A 153 -24.62 -14.34 -1.38
C ASP A 153 -25.19 -14.03 -2.78
N THR A 154 -25.80 -12.86 -2.91
CA THR A 154 -26.34 -12.40 -4.19
C THR A 154 -25.21 -12.19 -5.21
N LEU A 155 -24.15 -11.49 -4.82
CA LEU A 155 -22.97 -11.25 -5.66
C LEU A 155 -22.33 -12.57 -6.11
N ARG A 156 -22.10 -13.50 -5.18
CA ARG A 156 -21.52 -14.83 -5.47
C ARG A 156 -22.34 -15.59 -6.51
N LYS A 157 -23.67 -15.54 -6.39
CA LYS A 157 -24.58 -16.16 -7.36
C LYS A 157 -24.49 -15.52 -8.74
N GLU A 158 -24.44 -14.18 -8.80
CA GLU A 158 -24.37 -13.45 -10.08
C GLU A 158 -23.00 -13.59 -10.77
N LEU A 159 -21.92 -13.75 -10.00
CA LEU A 159 -20.57 -13.95 -10.49
C LEU A 159 -20.19 -15.44 -10.69
N THR A 160 -21.12 -16.37 -10.48
CA THR A 160 -20.83 -17.80 -10.67
C THR A 160 -20.43 -18.09 -12.12
N GLY A 161 -19.23 -18.65 -12.31
CA GLY A 161 -18.63 -18.96 -13.60
C GLY A 161 -18.13 -17.75 -14.39
N LYS A 162 -18.16 -16.55 -13.82
CA LYS A 162 -17.72 -15.31 -14.47
C LYS A 162 -16.22 -15.09 -14.30
N ASN A 163 -15.64 -14.38 -15.25
CA ASN A 163 -14.25 -13.95 -15.23
C ASN A 163 -14.16 -12.60 -14.50
N VAL A 164 -13.46 -12.57 -13.38
CA VAL A 164 -13.27 -11.37 -12.55
C VAL A 164 -11.82 -10.96 -12.64
N GLY A 165 -11.54 -9.76 -13.15
CA GLY A 165 -10.19 -9.20 -13.19
C GLY A 165 -9.93 -8.24 -12.03
N LEU A 166 -8.74 -8.29 -11.46
CA LEU A 166 -8.29 -7.40 -10.39
C LEU A 166 -6.75 -7.30 -10.36
N GLN A 167 -6.21 -6.29 -9.69
CA GLN A 167 -4.77 -6.15 -9.52
C GLN A 167 -4.24 -7.05 -8.38
N VAL A 168 -3.04 -7.60 -8.55
CA VAL A 168 -2.34 -8.42 -7.54
C VAL A 168 -2.02 -7.62 -6.27
N SER A 169 -1.82 -8.32 -5.15
CA SER A 169 -1.30 -7.72 -3.90
C SER A 169 -2.16 -6.59 -3.30
N THR A 170 -3.45 -6.55 -3.64
CA THR A 170 -4.41 -5.55 -3.16
C THR A 170 -5.46 -6.10 -2.17
N THR A 171 -6.30 -5.20 -1.65
CA THR A 171 -7.48 -5.55 -0.85
C THR A 171 -8.52 -6.32 -1.67
N GLU A 172 -8.58 -6.06 -2.97
CA GLU A 172 -9.47 -6.69 -3.95
C GLU A 172 -9.07 -8.15 -4.15
N ALA A 173 -7.77 -8.42 -4.30
CA ALA A 173 -7.24 -9.79 -4.37
C ALA A 173 -7.58 -10.58 -3.09
N THR A 174 -7.41 -9.94 -1.92
CA THR A 174 -7.76 -10.56 -0.62
C THR A 174 -9.26 -10.84 -0.52
N PHE A 175 -10.10 -9.91 -0.97
CA PHE A 175 -11.55 -10.10 -1.02
C PHE A 175 -11.93 -11.26 -1.96
N ALA A 176 -11.35 -11.32 -3.16
CA ALA A 176 -11.66 -12.35 -4.14
C ALA A 176 -11.21 -13.74 -3.66
N ASP A 177 -10.04 -13.86 -3.04
CA ASP A 177 -9.60 -15.12 -2.42
C ASP A 177 -10.55 -15.57 -1.31
N LYS A 178 -11.09 -14.64 -0.51
CA LYS A 178 -12.00 -14.98 0.58
C LYS A 178 -13.41 -15.34 0.09
N TYR A 179 -13.94 -14.60 -0.89
CA TYR A 179 -15.37 -14.61 -1.20
C TYR A 179 -15.73 -15.03 -2.61
N LEU A 180 -14.80 -15.15 -3.55
CA LEU A 180 -15.12 -15.40 -4.97
C LEU A 180 -14.40 -16.60 -5.59
N LYS A 181 -13.24 -17.03 -5.05
CA LYS A 181 -12.37 -18.04 -5.68
C LYS A 181 -13.02 -19.40 -5.96
N ASP A 182 -14.10 -19.73 -5.27
CA ASP A 182 -14.82 -20.99 -5.42
C ASP A 182 -16.03 -20.89 -6.37
N VAL A 183 -16.43 -19.68 -6.75
CA VAL A 183 -17.58 -19.43 -7.64
C VAL A 183 -17.19 -18.75 -8.95
N ALA A 184 -16.12 -17.96 -8.98
CA ALA A 184 -15.70 -17.17 -10.13
C ALA A 184 -14.26 -17.53 -10.58
N ASN A 185 -13.96 -17.25 -11.85
CA ASN A 185 -12.61 -17.37 -12.40
C ASN A 185 -11.88 -16.04 -12.18
N VAL A 186 -11.04 -15.97 -11.15
CA VAL A 186 -10.28 -14.75 -10.81
C VAL A 186 -9.01 -14.68 -11.67
N HIS A 187 -8.84 -13.55 -12.35
CA HIS A 187 -7.68 -13.20 -13.15
C HIS A 187 -6.95 -12.04 -12.48
N GLU A 188 -5.71 -12.29 -12.10
CA GLU A 188 -4.85 -11.33 -11.42
C GLU A 188 -3.92 -10.64 -12.44
N TYR A 189 -3.92 -9.31 -12.42
CA TYR A 189 -3.15 -8.46 -13.33
C TYR A 189 -2.11 -7.66 -12.56
N LYS A 190 -1.04 -7.24 -13.25
CA LYS A 190 0.02 -6.45 -12.61
C LYS A 190 -0.41 -5.01 -12.36
N THR A 191 -1.18 -4.47 -13.30
CA THR A 191 -1.65 -3.08 -13.28
C THR A 191 -3.16 -3.03 -13.49
N THR A 192 -3.78 -1.93 -13.06
CA THR A 192 -5.21 -1.71 -13.29
C THR A 192 -5.56 -1.54 -14.77
N ASP A 193 -4.69 -0.83 -15.50
CA ASP A 193 -4.81 -0.66 -16.96
C ASP A 193 -4.93 -2.00 -17.70
N GLU A 194 -4.19 -3.03 -17.29
CA GLU A 194 -4.25 -4.35 -17.92
C GLU A 194 -5.63 -5.01 -17.76
N HIS A 195 -6.24 -4.97 -16.56
CA HIS A 195 -7.57 -5.56 -16.38
C HIS A 195 -8.65 -4.74 -17.09
N ASP A 196 -8.51 -3.41 -17.14
CA ASP A 196 -9.46 -2.54 -17.85
C ASP A 196 -9.45 -2.81 -19.36
N LEU A 197 -8.27 -3.00 -19.94
CA LEU A 197 -8.13 -3.39 -21.35
C LEU A 197 -8.74 -4.77 -21.63
N ASP A 198 -8.62 -5.71 -20.68
CA ASP A 198 -9.25 -7.03 -20.79
C ASP A 198 -10.77 -6.96 -20.63
N LEU A 199 -11.29 -6.08 -19.78
CA LEU A 199 -12.73 -5.83 -19.65
C LEU A 199 -13.29 -5.26 -20.96
N MET A 200 -12.64 -4.24 -21.52
CA MET A 200 -13.02 -3.62 -22.79
C MET A 200 -12.96 -4.60 -23.97
N ALA A 201 -12.03 -5.55 -23.92
CA ALA A 201 -11.91 -6.59 -24.94
C ALA A 201 -12.87 -7.77 -24.73
N GLY A 202 -13.63 -7.80 -23.62
CA GLY A 202 -14.50 -8.91 -23.25
C GLY A 202 -13.76 -10.18 -22.84
N ARG A 203 -12.49 -10.07 -22.43
CA ARG A 203 -11.70 -11.19 -21.88
C ARG A 203 -12.06 -11.49 -20.43
N ILE A 204 -12.45 -10.46 -19.68
CA ILE A 204 -13.08 -10.59 -18.36
C ILE A 204 -14.52 -10.04 -18.41
N ASP A 205 -15.38 -10.55 -17.52
CA ASP A 205 -16.78 -10.13 -17.44
C ASP A 205 -16.95 -8.89 -16.54
N VAL A 206 -16.12 -8.78 -15.49
CA VAL A 206 -16.05 -7.61 -14.58
C VAL A 206 -14.61 -7.33 -14.15
N ALA A 207 -14.28 -6.06 -13.94
CA ALA A 207 -13.11 -5.64 -13.16
C ALA A 207 -13.53 -5.32 -11.72
N PHE A 208 -12.61 -5.43 -10.76
CA PHE A 208 -12.84 -5.10 -9.35
C PHE A 208 -11.70 -4.22 -8.84
N ALA A 209 -12.02 -2.94 -8.57
CA ALA A 209 -11.06 -1.89 -8.23
C ALA A 209 -11.74 -0.75 -7.45
N ASP A 210 -10.96 0.20 -6.92
CA ASP A 210 -11.54 1.41 -6.32
C ASP A 210 -12.22 2.30 -7.37
N THR A 211 -13.20 3.11 -6.93
CA THR A 211 -13.93 4.08 -7.76
C THR A 211 -14.04 5.45 -7.13
#